data_AF-B6Q834-F1
#
_entry.id   AF-B6Q834-F1
#
_cell.length_a   1.000
_cell.length_b   1.000
_cell.length_c   1.000
_cell.angle_alpha   90.00
_cell.angle_beta   90.00
_cell.angle_gamma   90.00
#
_symmetry.space_group_name_H-M   'P 1'
#
loop_
_entity.id
_entity.type
_entity.pdbx_description
1 polymer ?
#
loop_
_entity_poly.entity_id
_entity_poly.type
_entity_poly.pdbx_seq_one_letter_code
_entity_poly.pdbx_strand_id
1 'polypeptide(L)'
;MLGVTPVLDPEIIHMPFLSGDALFEARAAEKWKQKLAGRDPWDPSHALSLDVRSPSIETSSFGVIIALAKVWLRISTRSRLLRGSRNADTPESSSITLVDIAAHDEGARFAIHELLLAYDIFRPELQHGNTNSVVMWNLLGLCVTCNLYTIELAAGRHGPAVAQDALEAVTSWAQTATARRACLHAAQIFIILHNQRRSDGIMLHSEMALFTAALVMGFYALVAPNATAASNTNESSSSLPVVDLLEEIDWTQIGSEGLGLHTGPTPLPAPTNPAVQFIRNGGPISFAGVQYADSYGMARRIFMYYGAQLSEVGRWNIEEYCHVLKIIGDTTIPAPFPQDQTVH
;
A
#
# COMPACT_ATOMS: atom_id res chain seq x y z
N MET A 1 34.46 16.82 6.12
CA MET A 1 33.40 15.83 5.85
C MET A 1 32.20 16.12 6.74
N LEU A 2 31.40 17.13 6.38
CA LEU A 2 30.14 17.48 7.04
C LEU A 2 29.11 17.47 5.91
N GLY A 3 28.17 16.53 5.91
CA GLY A 3 27.19 16.42 4.81
C GLY A 3 26.52 15.05 4.65
N VAL A 4 26.89 14.03 5.43
CA VAL A 4 26.08 12.80 5.47
C VAL A 4 25.02 13.01 6.55
N THR A 5 23.77 13.15 6.14
CA THR A 5 22.62 13.10 7.06
C THR A 5 22.74 11.80 7.85
N PRO A 6 22.71 11.84 9.20
CA PRO A 6 22.84 10.62 9.99
C PRO A 6 21.68 9.68 9.63
N VAL A 7 22.01 8.55 9.02
CA VAL A 7 21.04 7.49 8.76
C VAL A 7 21.00 6.65 10.04
N LEU A 8 19.92 6.78 10.81
CA LEU A 8 19.64 5.88 11.91
C LEU A 8 19.46 4.47 11.32
N ASP A 9 20.30 3.54 11.75
CA ASP A 9 20.14 2.12 11.43
C ASP A 9 18.89 1.60 12.17
N PRO A 10 17.85 1.16 11.45
CA PRO A 10 16.65 0.60 12.08
C PRO A 10 16.93 -0.59 13.00
N GLU A 11 18.07 -1.27 12.84
CA GLU A 11 18.48 -2.39 13.72
C GLU A 11 18.89 -1.93 15.13
N ILE A 12 19.36 -0.69 15.27
CA ILE A 12 19.80 -0.13 16.56
C ILE A 12 18.60 0.45 17.35
N ILE A 13 17.43 0.59 16.70
CA ILE A 13 16.24 1.14 17.33
C ILE A 13 15.53 0.06 18.15
N HIS A 14 15.74 0.12 19.46
CA HIS A 14 14.93 -0.59 20.44
C HIS A 14 13.75 0.30 20.85
N MET A 15 12.52 -0.09 20.51
CA MET A 15 11.34 0.59 21.06
C MET A 15 10.80 -0.25 22.22
N PRO A 16 10.88 0.23 23.47
CA PRO A 16 10.27 -0.47 24.57
C PRO A 16 8.75 -0.51 24.35
N PHE A 17 8.16 -1.70 24.44
CA PHE A 17 6.71 -1.79 24.52
C PHE A 17 6.27 -1.18 25.84
N LEU A 18 5.56 -0.05 25.76
CA LEU A 18 4.88 0.49 26.92
C LEU A 18 3.71 -0.46 27.22
N SER A 19 3.59 -0.86 28.48
CA SER A 19 2.55 -1.76 28.98
C SER A 19 1.15 -1.38 28.48
N GLY A 20 0.27 -2.38 28.30
CA GLY A 20 -0.94 -2.32 27.47
C GLY A 20 -1.85 -1.11 27.62
N ASP A 21 -2.69 -0.87 26.60
CA ASP A 21 -3.54 0.33 26.41
C ASP A 21 -4.32 0.77 27.67
N ALA A 22 -4.66 -0.20 28.53
CA ALA A 22 -5.28 0.01 29.83
C ALA A 22 -4.56 1.07 30.70
N LEU A 23 -3.24 1.24 30.58
CA LEU A 23 -2.50 2.30 31.28
C LEU A 23 -2.81 3.68 30.70
N PHE A 24 -2.86 3.82 29.38
CA PHE A 24 -3.15 5.10 28.71
C PHE A 24 -4.62 5.52 28.84
N GLU A 25 -5.52 4.57 29.11
CA GLU A 25 -6.92 4.85 29.41
C GLU A 25 -7.18 5.31 30.86
N ALA A 26 -6.18 5.24 31.73
CA ALA A 26 -6.35 5.61 33.14
C ALA A 26 -6.57 7.12 33.29
N ARG A 27 -7.81 7.53 33.55
CA ARG A 27 -8.21 8.94 33.73
C ARG A 27 -7.68 9.63 35.00
N ALA A 28 -6.88 8.94 35.82
CA ALA A 28 -6.32 9.47 37.06
C ALA A 28 -5.00 8.79 37.43
N ALA A 29 -4.07 9.54 38.01
CA ALA A 29 -2.75 9.05 38.42
C ALA A 29 -2.82 7.89 39.42
N GLU A 30 -3.77 7.91 40.35
CA GLU A 30 -4.01 6.82 41.32
C GLU A 30 -4.38 5.50 40.61
N LYS A 31 -5.31 5.57 39.65
CA LYS A 31 -5.71 4.39 38.86
C LYS A 31 -4.59 3.88 37.97
N TRP A 32 -3.81 4.79 37.41
CA TRP A 32 -2.61 4.44 36.64
C TRP A 32 -1.61 3.67 37.50
N LYS A 33 -1.29 4.18 38.70
CA LYS A 33 -0.41 3.52 39.68
C LYS A 33 -0.95 2.16 40.14
N GLN A 34 -2.27 2.05 40.37
CA GLN A 34 -2.91 0.78 40.71
C GLN A 34 -2.77 -0.26 39.60
N LYS A 35 -2.99 0.15 38.33
CA LYS A 35 -2.81 -0.74 37.17
C LYS A 35 -1.37 -1.19 36.98
N LEU A 36 -0.41 -0.38 37.43
CA LEU A 36 1.00 -0.73 37.44
C LEU A 36 1.34 -1.85 38.44
N ALA A 37 0.50 -2.06 39.47
CA ALA A 37 0.67 -3.08 40.50
C ALA A 37 2.09 -3.14 41.13
N GLY A 38 2.78 -1.99 41.20
CA GLY A 38 4.14 -1.90 41.74
C GLY A 38 5.27 -2.30 40.78
N ARG A 39 4.98 -2.57 39.50
CA ARG A 39 5.99 -2.79 38.45
C ARG A 39 6.64 -1.47 38.03
N ASP A 40 7.90 -1.50 37.62
CA ASP A 40 8.55 -0.32 37.01
C ASP A 40 8.00 -0.15 35.57
N PRO A 41 7.34 0.98 35.26
CA PRO A 41 6.77 1.23 33.94
C PRO A 41 7.85 1.37 32.85
N TRP A 42 9.09 1.61 33.26
CA TRP A 42 10.24 1.82 32.39
C TRP A 42 11.22 0.65 32.42
N ASP A 43 10.85 -0.48 33.02
CA ASP A 43 11.73 -1.66 33.09
C ASP A 43 12.09 -2.12 31.66
N PRO A 44 13.36 -1.98 31.24
CA PRO A 44 13.80 -2.42 29.92
C PRO A 44 13.75 -3.95 29.78
N SER A 45 13.57 -4.70 30.87
CA SER A 45 13.30 -6.15 30.84
C SER A 45 11.97 -6.48 30.15
N HIS A 46 11.05 -5.52 30.10
CA HIS A 46 9.80 -5.57 29.34
C HIS A 46 9.88 -4.83 28.00
N ALA A 47 11.03 -4.21 27.67
CA ALA A 47 11.31 -3.79 26.31
C ALA A 47 11.47 -5.06 25.48
N LEU A 48 10.35 -5.58 25.00
CA LEU A 48 10.41 -6.67 24.06
C LEU A 48 11.28 -6.24 22.90
N SER A 49 12.27 -7.09 22.61
CA SER A 49 12.91 -7.06 21.32
C SER A 49 11.80 -7.01 20.30
N LEU A 50 11.83 -5.99 19.46
CA LEU A 50 10.86 -5.72 18.42
C LEU A 50 11.06 -6.71 17.26
N ASP A 51 11.29 -7.97 17.62
CA ASP A 51 11.26 -9.11 16.75
C ASP A 51 9.78 -9.48 16.64
N VAL A 52 9.20 -9.13 15.50
CA VAL A 52 7.83 -9.52 15.13
C VAL A 52 7.61 -11.01 15.40
N ARG A 53 8.66 -11.86 15.32
CA ARG A 53 8.62 -13.33 15.55
C ARG A 53 8.42 -13.75 17.00
N SER A 54 8.56 -12.86 17.97
CA SER A 54 8.39 -13.15 19.40
C SER A 54 7.33 -12.24 20.03
N PRO A 55 6.05 -12.36 19.63
CA PRO A 55 4.99 -11.53 20.18
C PRO A 55 4.86 -11.78 21.69
N SER A 56 4.98 -10.71 22.48
CA SER A 56 4.55 -10.78 23.88
C SER A 56 3.04 -10.92 23.97
N ILE A 57 2.63 -11.69 24.96
CA ILE A 57 1.26 -11.82 25.43
C ILE A 57 0.76 -10.41 25.79
N GLU A 58 -0.33 -9.98 25.12
CA GLU A 58 -0.97 -8.64 25.16
C GLU A 58 -0.36 -7.57 24.24
N THR A 59 -0.33 -7.83 22.92
CA THR A 59 -0.10 -6.73 21.96
C THR A 59 -1.38 -5.92 21.82
N SER A 60 -1.36 -4.70 22.32
CA SER A 60 -2.47 -3.75 22.22
C SER A 60 -2.54 -3.10 20.84
N SER A 61 -3.62 -2.35 20.53
CA SER A 61 -3.75 -1.64 19.25
C SER A 61 -2.56 -0.73 18.98
N PHE A 62 -2.12 -0.01 20.01
CA PHE A 62 -0.97 0.89 19.92
C PHE A 62 0.34 0.11 19.74
N GLY A 63 0.45 -1.05 20.38
CA GLY A 63 1.55 -1.98 20.20
C GLY A 63 1.74 -2.43 18.75
N VAL A 64 0.65 -2.79 18.07
CA VAL A 64 0.68 -3.17 16.66
C VAL A 64 1.14 -2.00 15.78
N ILE A 65 0.66 -0.79 16.04
CA ILE A 65 1.10 0.41 15.30
C ILE A 65 2.60 0.64 15.47
N ILE A 66 3.15 0.50 16.68
CA ILE A 66 4.60 0.62 16.92
C ILE A 66 5.38 -0.44 16.15
N ALA A 67 4.90 -1.69 16.16
CA ALA A 67 5.54 -2.77 15.43
C ALA A 67 5.56 -2.49 13.92
N LEU A 68 4.43 -2.05 13.36
CA LEU A 68 4.34 -1.64 11.96
C LEU A 68 5.22 -0.42 11.67
N ALA A 69 5.36 0.54 12.60
CA ALA A 69 6.25 1.68 12.43
C ALA A 69 7.73 1.27 12.32
N LYS A 70 8.16 0.20 13.04
CA LYS A 70 9.51 -0.35 12.84
C LYS A 70 9.67 -0.96 11.45
N VAL A 71 8.69 -1.75 11.01
CA VAL A 71 8.68 -2.32 9.65
C VAL A 71 8.74 -1.20 8.61
N TRP A 72 8.01 -0.11 8.85
CA TRP A 72 8.04 1.08 8.01
C TRP A 72 9.43 1.74 7.95
N LEU A 73 10.11 1.86 9.09
CA LEU A 73 11.47 2.40 9.15
C LEU A 73 12.44 1.54 8.33
N ARG A 74 12.34 0.22 8.41
CA ARG A 74 13.16 -0.72 7.62
C ARG A 74 12.89 -0.59 6.12
N ILE A 75 11.63 -0.62 5.72
CA ILE A 75 11.20 -0.39 4.33
C ILE A 75 11.75 0.96 3.83
N SER A 76 11.54 2.03 4.60
CA SER A 76 11.94 3.39 4.22
C SER A 76 13.45 3.54 4.09
N THR A 77 14.22 2.96 5.02
CA THR A 77 15.69 3.03 4.97
C THR A 77 16.23 2.30 3.75
N ARG A 78 15.71 1.08 3.45
CA ARG A 78 16.12 0.35 2.25
C ARG A 78 15.75 1.13 0.99
N SER A 79 14.50 1.59 0.87
CA SER A 79 14.06 2.41 -0.27
C SER A 79 14.87 3.71 -0.44
N ARG A 80 15.32 4.35 0.65
CA ARG A 80 16.16 5.57 0.59
C ARG A 80 17.60 5.30 0.18
N LEU A 81 18.26 4.29 0.75
CA LEU A 81 19.64 3.93 0.37
C LEU A 81 19.75 3.67 -1.13
N LEU A 82 18.70 3.11 -1.71
CA LEU A 82 18.62 2.77 -3.12
C LEU A 82 18.40 4.01 -4.00
N ARG A 83 17.60 4.98 -3.54
CA ARG A 83 17.48 6.31 -4.18
C ARG A 83 18.77 7.12 -4.10
N GLY A 84 19.53 7.01 -3.00
CA GLY A 84 20.77 7.75 -2.80
C GLY A 84 22.00 7.15 -3.47
N SER A 85 22.02 5.83 -3.71
CA SER A 85 23.14 5.12 -4.35
C SER A 85 23.10 5.19 -5.88
N ARG A 86 21.97 5.54 -6.49
CA ARG A 86 21.81 5.62 -7.93
C ARG A 86 21.90 7.07 -8.35
N ASN A 87 22.86 7.40 -9.24
CA ASN A 87 22.92 8.72 -9.86
C ASN A 87 21.56 9.01 -10.50
N ALA A 88 20.94 10.13 -10.11
CA ALA A 88 19.59 10.54 -10.50
C ALA A 88 19.40 10.79 -12.01
N ASP A 89 20.41 10.54 -12.84
CA ASP A 89 20.48 10.94 -14.24
C ASP A 89 20.04 9.86 -15.24
N THR A 90 19.51 8.70 -14.79
CA THR A 90 18.99 7.67 -15.71
C THR A 90 17.50 7.40 -15.48
N PRO A 91 16.63 7.63 -16.48
CA PRO A 91 15.18 7.47 -16.35
C PRO A 91 14.74 6.03 -16.05
N GLU A 92 15.50 5.02 -16.47
CA GLU A 92 15.26 3.59 -16.14
C GLU A 92 15.40 3.27 -14.64
N SER A 93 16.03 4.17 -13.87
CA SER A 93 16.17 3.99 -12.42
C SER A 93 14.90 4.31 -11.64
N SER A 94 13.89 4.91 -12.29
CA SER A 94 12.69 5.46 -11.65
C SER A 94 11.57 4.44 -11.42
N SER A 95 11.54 3.27 -12.07
CA SER A 95 10.42 2.33 -11.94
C SER A 95 10.59 1.24 -10.87
N ILE A 96 11.78 1.10 -10.29
CA ILE A 96 12.13 -0.04 -9.44
C ILE A 96 11.38 0.01 -8.10
N THR A 97 10.69 -1.08 -7.78
CA THR A 97 10.00 -1.30 -6.49
C THR A 97 10.91 -1.98 -5.47
N LEU A 98 10.51 -1.99 -4.18
CA LEU A 98 11.29 -2.70 -3.16
C LEU A 98 11.33 -4.22 -3.43
N VAL A 99 10.26 -4.76 -4.02
CA VAL A 99 10.16 -6.17 -4.44
C VAL A 99 11.25 -6.52 -5.45
N ASP A 100 11.45 -5.70 -6.47
CA ASP A 100 12.48 -5.94 -7.49
C ASP A 100 13.89 -5.98 -6.88
N ILE A 101 14.09 -5.20 -5.82
CA ILE A 101 15.38 -5.09 -5.13
C ILE A 101 15.60 -6.27 -4.19
N ALA A 102 14.54 -6.82 -3.59
CA ALA A 102 14.63 -7.98 -2.69
C ALA A 102 15.21 -9.24 -3.36
N ALA A 103 15.22 -9.31 -4.69
CA ALA A 103 15.97 -10.33 -5.44
C ALA A 103 17.48 -10.29 -5.15
N HIS A 104 18.04 -9.11 -4.88
CA HIS A 104 19.48 -8.87 -4.74
C HIS A 104 19.90 -8.33 -3.36
N ASP A 105 18.98 -7.76 -2.57
CA ASP A 105 19.25 -7.21 -1.23
C ASP A 105 18.52 -8.04 -0.15
N GLU A 106 19.29 -8.65 0.75
CA GLU A 106 18.74 -9.45 1.85
C GLU A 106 17.94 -8.61 2.85
N GLY A 107 18.31 -7.35 3.06
CA GLY A 107 17.62 -6.44 3.98
C GLY A 107 16.22 -6.05 3.48
N ALA A 108 16.09 -5.81 2.18
CA ALA A 108 14.81 -5.58 1.51
C ALA A 108 13.95 -6.85 1.60
N ARG A 109 14.52 -8.03 1.31
CA ARG A 109 13.82 -9.31 1.45
C ARG A 109 13.34 -9.56 2.87
N PHE A 110 14.18 -9.27 3.86
CA PHE A 110 13.85 -9.37 5.27
C PHE A 110 12.68 -8.45 5.64
N ALA A 111 12.72 -7.18 5.24
CA ALA A 111 11.66 -6.22 5.54
C ALA A 111 10.30 -6.63 4.94
N ILE A 112 10.29 -7.19 3.73
CA ILE A 112 9.07 -7.71 3.11
C ILE A 112 8.55 -8.94 3.88
N HIS A 113 9.44 -9.86 4.25
CA HIS A 113 9.06 -11.02 5.05
C HIS A 113 8.51 -10.62 6.43
N GLU A 114 9.12 -9.62 7.07
CA GLU A 114 8.65 -9.08 8.36
C GLU A 114 7.25 -8.48 8.24
N LEU A 115 6.95 -7.77 7.15
CA LEU A 115 5.60 -7.25 6.88
C LEU A 115 4.55 -8.37 6.73
N LEU A 116 4.90 -9.46 6.05
CA LEU A 116 4.02 -10.63 5.90
C LEU A 116 3.78 -11.31 7.26
N LEU A 117 4.85 -11.57 8.02
CA LEU A 117 4.75 -12.13 9.37
C LEU A 117 3.93 -11.26 10.31
N ALA A 118 4.06 -9.93 10.23
CA ALA A 118 3.29 -9.01 11.06
C ALA A 118 1.78 -9.19 10.88
N TYR A 119 1.33 -9.49 9.65
CA TYR A 119 -0.09 -9.79 9.42
C TYR A 119 -0.54 -11.04 10.17
N ASP A 120 0.23 -12.14 10.07
CA ASP A 120 -0.14 -13.41 10.69
C ASP A 120 -0.10 -13.34 12.21
N ILE A 121 0.88 -12.63 12.76
CA ILE A 121 1.11 -12.52 14.21
C ILE A 121 0.11 -11.58 14.86
N PHE A 122 -0.18 -10.43 14.21
CA PHE A 122 -1.13 -9.45 14.74
C PHE A 122 -2.53 -9.59 14.15
N ARG A 123 -2.84 -10.71 13.49
CA ARG A 123 -4.11 -10.94 12.78
C ARG A 123 -5.36 -10.60 13.61
N PRO A 124 -5.49 -11.04 14.88
CA PRO A 124 -6.70 -10.75 15.66
C PRO A 124 -6.93 -9.24 15.81
N GLU A 125 -5.86 -8.49 16.06
CA GLU A 125 -5.88 -7.04 16.25
C GLU A 125 -6.05 -6.28 14.92
N LEU A 126 -5.47 -6.78 13.82
CA LEU A 126 -5.67 -6.20 12.50
C LEU A 126 -7.10 -6.42 11.96
N GLN A 127 -7.76 -7.51 12.34
CA GLN A 127 -9.12 -7.82 11.90
C GLN A 127 -10.21 -7.18 12.77
N HIS A 128 -9.99 -7.09 14.08
CA HIS A 128 -11.05 -6.70 15.03
C HIS A 128 -10.69 -5.49 15.90
N GLY A 129 -9.43 -5.08 15.87
CA GLY A 129 -8.90 -3.99 16.69
C GLY A 129 -8.99 -2.63 16.03
N ASN A 130 -7.98 -1.80 16.23
CA ASN A 130 -7.99 -0.43 15.71
C ASN A 130 -7.83 -0.38 14.18
N THR A 131 -8.78 0.26 13.52
CA THR A 131 -8.81 0.50 12.07
C THR A 131 -7.47 1.08 11.54
N ASN A 132 -6.83 1.99 12.28
CA ASN A 132 -5.59 2.62 11.85
C ASN A 132 -4.41 1.65 11.71
N SER A 133 -4.40 0.54 12.48
CA SER A 133 -3.37 -0.49 12.41
C SER A 133 -3.43 -1.24 11.08
N VAL A 134 -4.62 -1.65 10.65
CA VAL A 134 -4.81 -2.36 9.39
C VAL A 134 -4.67 -1.44 8.17
N VAL A 135 -5.02 -0.15 8.29
CA VAL A 135 -4.69 0.86 7.27
C VAL A 135 -3.18 1.00 7.13
N MET A 136 -2.45 1.10 8.25
CA MET A 136 -1.00 1.20 8.23
C MET A 136 -0.37 -0.03 7.57
N TRP A 137 -0.82 -1.24 7.92
CA TRP A 137 -0.31 -2.46 7.30
C TRP A 137 -0.50 -2.47 5.77
N ASN A 138 -1.68 -2.08 5.28
CA ASN A 138 -1.92 -1.97 3.84
C ASN A 138 -1.09 -0.87 3.18
N LEU A 139 -0.88 0.27 3.84
CA LEU A 139 0.01 1.33 3.35
C LEU A 139 1.46 0.81 3.20
N LEU A 140 1.94 0.02 4.16
CA LEU A 140 3.26 -0.62 4.03
C LEU A 140 3.30 -1.61 2.86
N GLY A 141 2.20 -2.33 2.61
CA GLY A 141 2.01 -3.11 1.39
C GLY A 141 2.22 -2.27 0.13
N LEU A 142 1.60 -1.08 0.05
CA LEU A 142 1.84 -0.14 -1.05
C LEU A 142 3.31 0.29 -1.16
N CYS A 143 3.94 0.64 -0.04
CA CYS A 143 5.36 1.05 -0.03
C CYS A 143 6.32 -0.05 -0.52
N VAL A 144 5.95 -1.32 -0.36
CA VAL A 144 6.74 -2.47 -0.86
C VAL A 144 6.48 -2.72 -2.35
N THR A 145 5.20 -2.71 -2.74
CA THR A 145 4.72 -3.11 -4.06
C THR A 145 4.78 -2.02 -5.13
N CYS A 146 4.98 -0.77 -4.73
CA CYS A 146 4.91 0.37 -5.63
C CYS A 146 6.02 1.39 -5.33
N ASN A 147 6.62 1.94 -6.38
CA ASN A 147 7.44 3.14 -6.23
C ASN A 147 6.51 4.37 -6.15
N LEU A 148 6.11 4.72 -4.92
CA LEU A 148 5.18 5.82 -4.68
C LEU A 148 5.69 7.17 -5.22
N TYR A 149 7.02 7.36 -5.27
CA TYR A 149 7.59 8.56 -5.87
C TYR A 149 7.22 8.67 -7.36
N THR A 150 7.28 7.57 -8.10
CA THR A 150 6.94 7.51 -9.53
C THR A 150 5.45 7.71 -9.78
N ILE A 151 4.60 7.19 -8.88
CA ILE A 151 3.16 7.47 -8.90
C ILE A 151 2.89 8.97 -8.68
N GLU A 152 3.59 9.60 -7.74
CA GLU A 152 3.47 11.05 -7.52
C GLU A 152 4.03 11.87 -8.69
N LEU A 153 5.10 11.40 -9.36
CA LEU A 153 5.59 12.02 -10.59
C LEU A 153 4.51 11.95 -11.69
N ALA A 154 3.88 10.78 -11.88
CA ALA A 154 2.77 10.61 -12.82
C ALA A 154 1.56 11.48 -12.45
N ALA A 155 1.36 11.77 -11.16
CA ALA A 155 0.37 12.73 -10.66
C ALA A 155 0.69 14.20 -10.96
N GLY A 156 1.86 14.50 -11.55
CA GLY A 156 2.25 15.85 -11.96
C GLY A 156 3.12 16.60 -10.95
N ARG A 157 3.70 15.92 -9.95
CA ARG A 157 4.47 16.57 -8.88
C ARG A 157 5.62 17.48 -9.37
N HIS A 158 6.24 17.16 -10.51
CA HIS A 158 7.32 17.95 -11.12
C HIS A 158 6.94 18.53 -12.50
N GLY A 159 5.63 18.69 -12.75
CA GLY A 159 5.11 19.22 -14.00
C GLY A 159 4.86 18.15 -15.07
N PRO A 160 4.27 18.56 -16.21
CA PRO A 160 3.67 17.64 -17.18
C PRO A 160 4.68 16.79 -17.95
N ALA A 161 5.87 17.31 -18.26
CA ALA A 161 6.89 16.55 -19.00
C ALA A 161 7.37 15.33 -18.19
N VAL A 162 7.70 15.53 -16.91
CA VAL A 162 8.12 14.46 -16.01
C VAL A 162 6.96 13.49 -15.73
N ALA A 163 5.73 13.98 -15.71
CA ALA A 163 4.55 13.12 -15.53
C ALA A 163 4.35 12.15 -16.69
N GLN A 164 4.62 12.58 -17.93
CA GLN A 164 4.54 11.72 -19.10
C GLN A 164 5.55 10.58 -19.04
N ASP A 165 6.82 10.87 -18.75
CA ASP A 165 7.86 9.85 -18.58
C ASP A 165 7.52 8.88 -17.45
N ALA A 166 7.03 9.39 -16.33
CA ALA A 166 6.60 8.57 -15.20
C ALA A 166 5.41 7.67 -15.54
N LEU A 167 4.49 8.12 -16.42
CA LEU A 167 3.34 7.32 -16.83
C LEU A 167 3.76 6.08 -17.65
N GLU A 168 4.84 6.16 -18.43
CA GLU A 168 5.41 4.99 -19.12
C GLU A 168 5.93 3.95 -18.12
N ALA A 169 6.63 4.41 -17.08
CA ALA A 169 7.08 3.56 -15.98
C ALA A 169 5.91 2.92 -15.22
N VAL A 170 4.85 3.69 -14.95
CA VAL A 170 3.62 3.20 -14.30
C VAL A 170 2.88 2.21 -15.20
N THR A 171 2.86 2.42 -16.51
CA THR A 171 2.27 1.48 -17.49
C THR A 171 2.99 0.14 -17.46
N SER A 172 4.33 0.16 -17.43
CA SER A 172 5.14 -1.05 -17.30
C SER A 172 4.90 -1.77 -15.97
N TRP A 173 4.86 -1.03 -14.87
CA TRP A 173 4.55 -1.55 -13.54
C TRP A 173 3.15 -2.19 -13.48
N ALA A 174 2.13 -1.58 -14.08
CA ALA A 174 0.75 -2.05 -14.06
C ALA A 174 0.56 -3.45 -14.68
N GLN A 175 1.49 -3.91 -15.54
CA GLN A 175 1.48 -5.25 -16.11
C GLN A 175 1.92 -6.35 -15.12
N THR A 176 2.50 -5.97 -13.99
CA THR A 176 3.14 -6.90 -13.04
C THR A 176 2.15 -7.47 -12.01
N ALA A 177 2.48 -8.65 -11.48
CA ALA A 177 1.74 -9.22 -10.34
C ALA A 177 1.83 -8.34 -9.09
N THR A 178 2.96 -7.64 -8.93
CA THR A 178 3.20 -6.69 -7.85
C THR A 178 2.22 -5.52 -7.88
N ALA A 179 1.95 -4.95 -9.07
CA ALA A 179 0.96 -3.89 -9.21
C ALA A 179 -0.47 -4.35 -8.89
N ARG A 180 -0.81 -5.57 -9.29
CA ARG A 180 -2.12 -6.16 -8.97
C ARG A 180 -2.29 -6.36 -7.47
N ARG A 181 -1.24 -6.82 -6.77
CA ARG A 181 -1.22 -6.86 -5.30
C ARG A 181 -1.35 -5.46 -4.69
N ALA A 182 -0.68 -4.44 -5.26
CA ALA A 182 -0.81 -3.06 -4.80
C ALA A 182 -2.25 -2.55 -4.90
N CYS A 183 -2.97 -2.90 -5.97
CA CYS A 183 -4.37 -2.52 -6.14
C CYS A 183 -5.27 -3.10 -5.06
N LEU A 184 -5.01 -4.34 -4.65
CA LEU A 184 -5.73 -4.98 -3.55
C LEU A 184 -5.46 -4.24 -2.22
N HIS A 185 -4.21 -3.89 -1.91
CA HIS A 185 -3.90 -3.06 -0.73
C HIS A 185 -4.60 -1.69 -0.79
N ALA A 186 -4.56 -1.02 -1.94
CA ALA A 186 -5.22 0.27 -2.13
C ALA A 186 -6.74 0.18 -1.93
N ALA A 187 -7.37 -0.88 -2.44
CA ALA A 187 -8.78 -1.15 -2.25
C ALA A 187 -9.15 -1.37 -0.78
N GLN A 188 -8.38 -2.21 -0.09
CA GLN A 188 -8.64 -2.48 1.31
C GLN A 188 -8.52 -1.21 2.16
N ILE A 189 -7.58 -0.30 1.88
CA ILE A 189 -7.51 1.01 2.57
C ILE A 189 -8.83 1.77 2.43
N PHE A 190 -9.42 1.79 1.23
CA PHE A 190 -10.70 2.45 1.00
C PHE A 190 -11.83 1.78 1.77
N ILE A 191 -11.99 0.46 1.66
CA ILE A 191 -13.06 -0.29 2.33
C ILE A 191 -12.98 -0.11 3.85
N ILE A 192 -11.77 -0.23 4.40
CA ILE A 192 -11.51 -0.11 5.83
C ILE A 192 -11.89 1.30 6.32
N LEU A 193 -11.49 2.35 5.60
CA LEU A 193 -11.81 3.73 5.99
C LEU A 193 -13.26 4.11 5.70
N HIS A 194 -13.88 3.50 4.69
CA HIS A 194 -15.31 3.63 4.41
C HIS A 194 -16.17 3.05 5.52
N ASN A 195 -15.79 1.89 6.04
CA ASN A 195 -16.49 1.21 7.13
C ASN A 195 -16.00 1.62 8.52
N GLN A 196 -15.12 2.63 8.61
CA GLN A 196 -14.49 3.03 9.86
C GLN A 196 -15.53 3.46 10.90
N ARG A 197 -15.35 2.97 12.13
CA ARG A 197 -16.13 3.44 13.27
C ARG A 197 -15.68 4.85 13.65
N ARG A 198 -16.62 5.79 13.80
CA ARG A 198 -16.33 7.17 14.25
C ARG A 198 -15.57 7.23 15.58
N SER A 199 -15.67 6.20 16.42
CA SER A 199 -14.97 6.05 17.70
C SER A 199 -13.46 5.91 17.59
N ASP A 200 -12.96 5.36 16.48
CA ASP A 200 -11.56 4.96 16.37
C ASP A 200 -10.64 6.16 16.14
N GLY A 201 -11.21 7.27 15.65
CA GLY A 201 -10.46 8.42 15.17
C GLY A 201 -9.62 8.08 13.94
N ILE A 202 -9.31 9.09 13.13
CA ILE A 202 -8.37 8.95 12.03
C ILE A 202 -6.99 9.40 12.50
N MET A 203 -5.96 8.63 12.19
CA MET A 203 -4.56 9.04 12.37
C MET A 203 -4.02 9.66 11.08
N LEU A 204 -2.99 10.50 11.19
CA LEU A 204 -2.41 11.21 10.05
C LEU A 204 -1.99 10.27 8.90
N HIS A 205 -1.41 9.11 9.23
CA HIS A 205 -1.00 8.14 8.21
C HIS A 205 -2.19 7.52 7.47
N SER A 206 -3.37 7.46 8.07
CA SER A 206 -4.57 6.89 7.45
C SER A 206 -5.12 7.80 6.35
N GLU A 207 -5.08 9.12 6.56
CA GLU A 207 -5.43 10.10 5.53
C GLU A 207 -4.44 10.06 4.36
N MET A 208 -3.14 10.06 4.67
CA MET A 208 -2.09 9.89 3.65
C MET A 208 -2.26 8.58 2.90
N ALA A 209 -2.59 7.48 3.59
CA ALA A 209 -2.81 6.18 2.99
C ALA A 209 -3.97 6.20 2.00
N LEU A 210 -5.08 6.87 2.33
CA LEU A 210 -6.22 6.96 1.44
C LEU A 210 -5.89 7.76 0.17
N PHE A 211 -5.19 8.88 0.31
CA PHE A 211 -4.72 9.65 -0.85
C PHE A 211 -3.75 8.83 -1.72
N THR A 212 -2.75 8.19 -1.12
CA THR A 212 -1.80 7.32 -1.84
C THR A 212 -2.51 6.17 -2.54
N ALA A 213 -3.46 5.52 -1.87
CA ALA A 213 -4.25 4.44 -2.43
C ALA A 213 -5.08 4.91 -3.64
N ALA A 214 -5.65 6.12 -3.59
CA ALA A 214 -6.37 6.72 -4.72
C ALA A 214 -5.47 6.85 -5.94
N LEU A 215 -4.24 7.35 -5.77
CA LEU A 215 -3.28 7.49 -6.86
C LEU A 215 -2.89 6.12 -7.44
N VAL A 216 -2.48 5.17 -6.58
CA VAL A 216 -2.07 3.83 -7.01
C VAL A 216 -3.19 3.14 -7.81
N MET A 217 -4.41 3.14 -7.26
CA MET A 217 -5.54 2.47 -7.90
C MET A 217 -6.02 3.19 -9.15
N GLY A 218 -6.12 4.52 -9.12
CA GLY A 218 -6.58 5.32 -10.25
C GLY A 218 -5.62 5.22 -11.43
N PHE A 219 -4.31 5.31 -11.20
CA PHE A 219 -3.32 5.12 -12.25
C PHE A 219 -3.27 3.70 -12.77
N TYR A 220 -3.38 2.68 -11.90
CA TYR A 220 -3.51 1.31 -12.38
C TYR A 220 -4.73 1.17 -13.28
N ALA A 221 -5.91 1.62 -12.87
CA ALA A 221 -7.13 1.53 -13.67
C ALA A 221 -7.02 2.28 -15.01
N LEU A 222 -6.22 3.35 -15.07
CA LEU A 222 -6.00 4.13 -16.28
C LEU A 222 -5.16 3.38 -17.33
N VAL A 223 -4.10 2.68 -16.89
CA VAL A 223 -3.08 2.11 -17.80
C VAL A 223 -3.02 0.58 -17.82
N ALA A 224 -3.73 -0.10 -16.91
CA ALA A 224 -3.77 -1.56 -16.86
C ALA A 224 -4.40 -2.12 -18.15
N PRO A 225 -3.95 -3.31 -18.58
CA PRO A 225 -4.50 -3.96 -19.76
C PRO A 225 -5.93 -4.40 -19.47
N ASN A 226 -6.91 -3.67 -20.01
CA ASN A 226 -8.31 -4.07 -19.90
C ASN A 226 -8.56 -5.32 -20.76
N ALA A 227 -8.89 -6.44 -20.12
CA ALA A 227 -9.30 -7.67 -20.83
C ALA A 227 -10.55 -7.46 -21.70
N THR A 228 -11.34 -6.40 -21.46
CA THR A 228 -12.54 -6.03 -22.22
C THR A 228 -12.24 -5.50 -23.63
N ALA A 229 -11.03 -5.02 -23.91
CA ALA A 229 -10.65 -4.59 -25.26
C ALA A 229 -10.28 -5.77 -26.18
N ALA A 230 -9.92 -6.92 -25.60
CA ALA A 230 -9.50 -8.12 -26.33
C ALA A 230 -10.67 -9.04 -26.74
N SER A 231 -11.90 -8.77 -26.30
CA SER A 231 -13.07 -9.63 -26.55
C SER A 231 -13.76 -9.41 -27.91
N ASN A 232 -13.16 -8.67 -28.83
CA ASN A 232 -13.68 -8.53 -30.21
C ASN A 232 -13.17 -9.60 -31.19
N THR A 233 -12.30 -10.52 -30.74
CA THR A 233 -11.92 -11.69 -31.54
C THR A 233 -12.59 -12.92 -30.96
N ASN A 234 -13.57 -13.43 -31.71
CA ASN A 234 -14.19 -14.74 -31.53
C ASN A 234 -13.12 -15.80 -31.26
N GLU A 235 -13.00 -16.29 -30.02
CA GLU A 235 -12.51 -17.65 -29.74
C GLU A 235 -12.70 -18.00 -28.25
N SER A 236 -13.17 -19.23 -28.06
CA SER A 236 -13.52 -19.89 -26.81
C SER A 236 -12.33 -20.09 -25.86
N SER A 237 -11.87 -19.02 -25.22
CA SER A 237 -10.91 -19.09 -24.11
C SER A 237 -11.63 -18.79 -22.79
N SER A 238 -11.35 -19.60 -21.77
CA SER A 238 -11.94 -19.51 -20.43
C SER A 238 -11.95 -18.07 -19.91
N SER A 239 -13.12 -17.44 -19.80
CA SER A 239 -13.25 -16.10 -19.24
C SER A 239 -12.74 -16.12 -17.80
N LEU A 240 -11.64 -15.43 -17.52
CA LEU A 240 -11.15 -15.23 -16.16
C LEU A 240 -12.26 -14.58 -15.31
N PRO A 241 -12.42 -14.96 -14.04
CA PRO A 241 -13.44 -14.35 -13.18
C PRO A 241 -13.19 -12.85 -13.05
N VAL A 242 -14.26 -12.07 -13.09
CA VAL A 242 -14.21 -10.63 -12.82
C VAL A 242 -13.95 -10.46 -11.32
N VAL A 243 -12.94 -9.68 -10.97
CA VAL A 243 -12.64 -9.36 -9.57
C VAL A 243 -13.21 -7.98 -9.25
N ASP A 244 -14.13 -7.92 -8.28
CA ASP A 244 -14.54 -6.64 -7.72
C ASP A 244 -13.47 -6.18 -6.73
N LEU A 245 -12.85 -5.04 -7.04
CA LEU A 245 -11.82 -4.47 -6.20
C LEU A 245 -12.36 -4.09 -4.82
N LEU A 246 -13.67 -3.84 -4.66
CA LEU A 246 -14.25 -3.46 -3.37
C LEU A 246 -14.74 -4.65 -2.51
N GLU A 247 -14.43 -5.89 -2.90
CA GLU A 247 -14.68 -7.06 -2.05
C GLU A 247 -13.63 -7.20 -0.93
N GLU A 248 -14.03 -7.84 0.18
CA GLU A 248 -13.11 -8.15 1.28
C GLU A 248 -12.10 -9.22 0.87
N ILE A 249 -10.84 -9.00 1.27
CA ILE A 249 -9.73 -9.86 0.85
C ILE A 249 -9.19 -10.65 2.02
N ASP A 250 -9.20 -11.98 1.89
CA ASP A 250 -8.51 -12.87 2.81
C ASP A 250 -7.00 -12.94 2.49
N TRP A 251 -6.25 -12.07 3.16
CA TRP A 251 -4.79 -11.99 3.02
C TRP A 251 -4.05 -13.27 3.43
N THR A 252 -4.69 -14.16 4.20
CA THR A 252 -4.10 -15.45 4.60
C THR A 252 -3.97 -16.41 3.44
N GLN A 253 -4.84 -16.28 2.43
CA GLN A 253 -4.79 -17.06 1.18
C GLN A 253 -3.86 -16.44 0.14
N ILE A 254 -3.61 -15.13 0.22
CA ILE A 254 -2.69 -14.42 -0.69
C ILE A 254 -1.22 -14.67 -0.31
N GLY A 255 -0.88 -14.62 0.97
CA GLY A 255 0.49 -14.84 1.45
C GLY A 255 1.53 -13.96 0.71
N SER A 256 2.53 -14.58 0.10
CA SER A 256 3.62 -13.94 -0.65
C SER A 256 3.34 -13.70 -2.14
N GLU A 257 2.15 -14.04 -2.65
CA GLU A 257 1.81 -13.90 -4.06
C GLU A 257 2.00 -12.46 -4.55
N GLY A 258 2.63 -12.29 -5.71
CA GLY A 258 2.97 -10.98 -6.26
C GLY A 258 4.18 -10.29 -5.62
N LEU A 259 4.94 -10.95 -4.73
CA LEU A 259 6.16 -10.39 -4.12
C LEU A 259 7.45 -11.08 -4.59
N GLY A 260 7.38 -12.05 -5.51
CA GLY A 260 8.57 -12.73 -6.04
C GLY A 260 9.39 -13.53 -5.01
N LEU A 261 8.88 -13.72 -3.79
CA LEU A 261 9.55 -14.41 -2.68
C LEU A 261 9.46 -15.94 -2.72
N HIS A 262 8.96 -16.52 -3.82
CA HIS A 262 8.74 -17.96 -3.93
C HIS A 262 10.07 -18.73 -3.99
N THR A 263 10.39 -19.43 -2.90
CA THR A 263 11.50 -20.37 -2.82
C THR A 263 11.03 -21.79 -3.15
N GLY A 264 10.89 -22.11 -4.44
CA GLY A 264 10.86 -23.51 -4.89
C GLY A 264 9.94 -23.82 -6.09
N PRO A 265 10.25 -24.89 -6.84
CA PRO A 265 9.46 -25.34 -7.98
C PRO A 265 8.32 -26.24 -7.49
N THR A 266 7.33 -25.67 -6.81
CA THR A 266 6.12 -26.43 -6.46
C THR A 266 4.96 -25.88 -7.30
N PRO A 267 4.38 -26.67 -8.22
CA PRO A 267 3.17 -26.24 -8.92
C PRO A 267 2.06 -26.11 -7.87
N LEU A 268 1.76 -24.87 -7.50
CA LEU A 268 0.65 -24.58 -6.61
C LEU A 268 -0.65 -25.08 -7.27
N PRO A 269 -1.55 -25.74 -6.53
CA PRO A 269 -2.84 -26.15 -7.06
C PRO A 269 -3.57 -24.95 -7.66
N ALA A 270 -4.47 -25.21 -8.63
CA ALA A 270 -5.26 -24.17 -9.29
C ALA A 270 -5.89 -23.26 -8.23
N PRO A 271 -5.60 -21.94 -8.25
CA PRO A 271 -6.05 -21.04 -7.19
C PRO A 271 -7.58 -20.98 -7.24
N THR A 272 -8.23 -21.40 -6.16
CA THR A 272 -9.68 -21.23 -5.97
C THR A 272 -10.04 -19.79 -5.60
N ASN A 273 -9.07 -19.00 -5.15
CA ASN A 273 -9.29 -17.62 -4.71
C ASN A 273 -9.14 -16.63 -5.89
N PRO A 274 -10.17 -15.81 -6.19
CA PRO A 274 -10.15 -14.87 -7.31
C PRO A 274 -9.07 -13.79 -7.16
N ALA A 275 -8.75 -13.35 -5.95
CA ALA A 275 -7.68 -12.38 -5.70
C ALA A 275 -6.30 -12.95 -6.04
N VAL A 276 -6.04 -14.22 -5.73
CA VAL A 276 -4.79 -14.90 -6.11
C VAL A 276 -4.69 -15.05 -7.63
N GLN A 277 -5.79 -15.43 -8.28
CA GLN A 277 -5.85 -15.53 -9.73
C GLN A 277 -5.62 -14.17 -10.41
N PHE A 278 -6.21 -13.11 -9.88
CA PHE A 278 -5.98 -11.74 -10.33
C PHE A 278 -4.52 -11.33 -10.16
N ILE A 279 -3.90 -11.54 -8.99
CA ILE A 279 -2.47 -11.23 -8.80
C ILE A 279 -1.61 -11.96 -9.83
N ARG A 280 -1.84 -13.25 -10.09
CA ARG A 280 -1.02 -14.02 -11.03
C ARG A 280 -1.23 -13.63 -12.47
N ASN A 281 -2.49 -13.56 -12.91
CA ASN A 281 -2.83 -13.55 -14.32
C ASN A 281 -3.42 -12.23 -14.82
N GLY A 282 -3.74 -11.30 -13.91
CA GLY A 282 -4.62 -10.19 -14.22
C GLY A 282 -6.03 -10.67 -14.50
N GLY A 283 -6.82 -9.82 -15.16
CA GLY A 283 -8.20 -10.12 -15.52
C GLY A 283 -9.07 -8.87 -15.53
N PRO A 284 -10.32 -9.01 -15.97
CA PRO A 284 -11.28 -7.93 -15.89
C PRO A 284 -11.54 -7.58 -14.42
N ILE A 285 -11.56 -6.27 -14.13
CA ILE A 285 -11.88 -5.73 -12.81
C ILE A 285 -13.21 -5.00 -12.84
N SER A 286 -13.95 -5.07 -11.75
CA SER A 286 -15.04 -4.15 -11.46
C SER A 286 -14.68 -3.29 -10.25
N PHE A 287 -15.32 -2.13 -10.16
CA PHE A 287 -15.21 -1.24 -9.02
C PHE A 287 -16.63 -0.93 -8.53
N ALA A 288 -16.94 -1.33 -7.29
CA ALA A 288 -18.28 -1.22 -6.71
C ALA A 288 -19.34 -1.96 -7.56
N GLY A 289 -19.03 -3.18 -8.01
CA GLY A 289 -19.89 -3.99 -8.87
C GLY A 289 -20.05 -3.51 -10.31
N VAL A 290 -19.43 -2.39 -10.70
CA VAL A 290 -19.54 -1.82 -12.04
C VAL A 290 -18.28 -2.10 -12.85
N GLN A 291 -18.45 -2.70 -14.03
CA GLN A 291 -17.41 -2.78 -15.04
C GLN A 291 -17.50 -1.54 -15.94
N TYR A 292 -16.36 -0.92 -16.20
CA TYR A 292 -16.27 0.24 -17.08
C TYR A 292 -15.70 -0.21 -18.42
N ALA A 293 -16.35 0.23 -19.52
CA ALA A 293 -15.88 -0.05 -20.86
C ALA A 293 -14.57 0.70 -21.19
N ASP A 294 -14.34 1.83 -20.51
CA ASP A 294 -13.21 2.73 -20.70
C ASP A 294 -12.37 2.81 -19.41
N SER A 295 -11.06 2.68 -19.54
CA SER A 295 -10.09 2.80 -18.43
C SER A 295 -10.13 4.19 -17.79
N TYR A 296 -10.34 5.23 -18.59
CA TYR A 296 -10.49 6.59 -18.08
C TYR A 296 -11.74 6.74 -17.22
N GLY A 297 -12.88 6.22 -17.68
CA GLY A 297 -14.12 6.21 -16.91
C GLY A 297 -13.96 5.55 -15.53
N MET A 298 -13.23 4.42 -15.47
CA MET A 298 -12.92 3.74 -14.21
C MET A 298 -12.00 4.56 -13.31
N ALA A 299 -10.87 5.05 -13.86
CA ALA A 299 -9.89 5.83 -13.11
C ALA A 299 -10.52 7.11 -12.52
N ARG A 300 -11.30 7.84 -13.32
CA ARG A 300 -12.05 9.01 -12.87
C ARG A 300 -13.01 8.67 -11.74
N ARG A 301 -13.73 7.56 -11.85
CA ARG A 301 -14.64 7.12 -10.78
C ARG A 301 -13.89 6.82 -9.49
N ILE A 302 -12.76 6.11 -9.57
CA ILE A 302 -11.90 5.80 -8.42
C ILE A 302 -11.46 7.10 -7.73
N PHE A 303 -10.91 8.06 -8.47
CA PHE A 303 -10.50 9.35 -7.90
C PHE A 303 -11.65 10.09 -7.21
N MET A 304 -12.84 10.07 -7.80
CA MET A 304 -14.04 10.67 -7.18
C MET A 304 -14.46 9.96 -5.89
N TYR A 305 -14.45 8.62 -5.86
CA TYR A 305 -14.84 7.85 -4.67
C TYR A 305 -13.87 8.08 -3.51
N TYR A 306 -12.58 7.99 -3.79
CA TYR A 306 -11.55 8.25 -2.79
C TYR A 306 -11.55 9.71 -2.34
N GLY A 307 -11.77 10.66 -3.24
CA GLY A 307 -11.90 12.08 -2.91
C GLY A 307 -13.12 12.36 -2.02
N ALA A 308 -14.27 11.76 -2.32
CA ALA A 308 -15.45 11.84 -1.47
C ALA A 308 -15.16 11.25 -0.06
N GLN A 309 -14.55 10.07 0.00
CA GLN A 309 -14.18 9.46 1.26
C GLN A 309 -13.20 10.33 2.07
N LEU A 310 -12.16 10.89 1.42
CA LEU A 310 -11.23 11.84 2.04
C LEU A 310 -11.94 13.06 2.61
N SER A 311 -12.93 13.59 1.90
CA SER A 311 -13.72 14.74 2.38
C SER A 311 -14.57 14.42 3.62
N GLU A 312 -14.94 13.15 3.80
CA GLU A 312 -15.73 12.70 4.95
C GLU A 312 -14.87 12.34 6.17
N VAL A 313 -13.74 11.66 5.96
CA VAL A 313 -12.93 11.12 7.07
C VAL A 313 -11.67 11.95 7.39
N GLY A 314 -11.16 12.69 6.41
CA GLY A 314 -9.92 13.43 6.52
C GLY A 314 -10.01 14.53 7.59
N ARG A 315 -8.84 14.94 8.09
CA ARG A 315 -8.73 16.04 9.06
C ARG A 315 -7.59 17.00 8.71
N TRP A 316 -6.65 16.59 7.88
CA TRP A 316 -5.38 17.29 7.65
C TRP A 316 -5.09 17.43 6.16
N ASN A 317 -5.13 18.66 5.64
CA ASN A 317 -4.85 18.98 4.23
C ASN A 317 -5.84 18.36 3.22
N ILE A 318 -7.07 18.07 3.67
CA ILE A 318 -8.16 17.50 2.88
C ILE A 318 -8.40 18.30 1.58
N GLU A 319 -8.42 19.63 1.67
CA GLU A 319 -8.70 20.51 0.53
C GLU A 319 -7.69 20.30 -0.59
N GLU A 320 -6.40 20.19 -0.24
CA GLU A 320 -5.32 19.99 -1.20
C GLU A 320 -5.40 18.59 -1.83
N TYR A 321 -5.59 17.54 -1.01
CA TYR A 321 -5.74 16.18 -1.53
C TYR A 321 -6.94 16.02 -2.45
N CYS A 322 -8.11 16.51 -2.03
CA CYS A 322 -9.32 16.47 -2.85
C CYS A 322 -9.15 17.29 -4.13
N HIS A 323 -8.48 18.44 -4.06
CA HIS A 323 -8.20 19.26 -5.22
C HIS A 323 -7.31 18.54 -6.24
N VAL A 324 -6.23 17.91 -5.78
CA VAL A 324 -5.32 17.12 -6.64
C VAL A 324 -6.07 15.96 -7.29
N LEU A 325 -6.82 15.15 -6.53
CA LEU A 325 -7.57 14.02 -7.09
C LEU A 325 -8.63 14.48 -8.10
N LYS A 326 -9.28 15.62 -7.84
CA LYS A 326 -10.23 16.21 -8.77
C LYS A 326 -9.56 16.66 -10.06
N ILE A 327 -8.43 17.37 -9.97
CA ILE A 327 -7.65 17.78 -11.14
C ILE A 327 -7.28 16.55 -11.96
N ILE A 328 -6.66 15.53 -11.35
CA ILE A 328 -6.23 14.32 -12.08
C ILE A 328 -7.44 13.62 -12.73
N GLY A 329 -8.56 13.48 -12.00
CA GLY A 329 -9.78 12.88 -12.55
C GLY A 329 -10.39 13.66 -13.72
N ASP A 330 -10.22 14.99 -13.75
CA ASP A 330 -10.73 15.84 -14.82
C ASP A 330 -9.72 16.03 -15.98
N THR A 331 -8.40 15.97 -15.72
CA THR A 331 -7.33 16.21 -16.71
C THR A 331 -6.80 14.96 -17.39
N THR A 332 -7.11 13.75 -16.90
CA THR A 332 -6.70 12.46 -17.52
C THR A 332 -7.32 12.20 -18.90
N ILE A 333 -7.89 13.22 -19.56
CA ILE A 333 -8.38 13.19 -20.94
C ILE A 333 -7.20 12.83 -21.86
N PRO A 334 -7.25 11.72 -22.61
CA PRO A 334 -6.34 11.53 -23.72
C PRO A 334 -6.62 12.67 -24.71
N ALA A 335 -5.67 13.57 -24.92
CA ALA A 335 -5.70 14.36 -26.14
C ALA A 335 -5.74 13.34 -27.29
N PRO A 336 -6.73 13.41 -28.20
CA PRO A 336 -6.65 12.60 -29.41
C PRO A 336 -5.35 13.00 -30.08
N PHE A 337 -4.42 12.03 -30.21
CA PHE A 337 -3.28 12.19 -31.11
C PHE A 337 -3.85 12.70 -32.44
N PRO A 338 -3.39 13.85 -32.97
CA PRO A 338 -3.73 14.22 -34.32
C PRO A 338 -3.21 13.08 -35.20
N GLN A 339 -4.13 12.30 -35.76
CA GLN A 339 -3.81 11.45 -36.89
C GLN A 339 -3.11 12.33 -37.91
N ASP A 340 -1.91 11.93 -38.30
CA ASP A 340 -1.20 12.47 -39.45
C ASP A 340 -2.22 12.70 -40.57
N GLN A 341 -2.50 13.97 -40.87
CA GLN A 341 -3.05 14.32 -42.16
C GLN A 341 -1.94 14.02 -43.16
N THR A 342 -1.97 12.79 -43.67
CA THR A 342 -1.25 12.40 -44.87
C THR A 342 -1.56 13.42 -45.95
N VAL A 343 -0.53 14.17 -46.31
CA VAL A 343 -0.44 14.94 -47.54
C VAL A 343 -0.71 14.00 -48.70
N HIS A 344 -1.77 14.26 -49.45
CA HIS A 344 -1.86 13.97 -50.88
C HIS A 344 -2.66 15.06 -51.58
#